data_AF-A0A7I9VHT5-F1
#
_entry.id   AF-A0A7I9VHT5-F1
#
_cell.length_a   1.000
_cell.length_b   1.000
_cell.length_c   1.000
_cell.angle_alpha   90.00
_cell.angle_beta   90.00
_cell.angle_gamma   90.00
#
_symmetry.space_group_name_H-M   'P 1'
#
loop_
_entity.id
_entity.type
_entity.pdbx_description
1 polymer ?
#
loop_
_entity_poly.entity_id
_entity_poly.type
_entity_poly.pdbx_seq_one_letter_code
_entity_poly.pdbx_strand_id
1 'polypeptide(L)'
;MVPRPGTARTKGPYAMHIPILIDQKKYDAPAPTMTGAQIRALASPPIGPDRDLFLVVPGPADDRKVGDSDVIELKPGTHLFSAPTTINPGDHQIPIQIDGKPYKASAATMTGADIRALVTPPIGPDRDLFPVVAGPADDVKVGDADAIELKPGSHFFSAPKTINPGDSGPRLPEADEEYLAAKGISYELLRGASEVFFIAKDLAVSGARYDRAQTDLMLRIPNGYPNAGLDMFWVDPPLQLRTGGYPVSADHFEDHAGRRWQRFSRHLAAPWRPGVDGIGSFLALVLAELRGGR
;
A
#
# COMPACT_ATOMS: atom_id res chain seq x y z
N MET A 1 9.09 -50.60 -76.92
CA MET A 1 8.30 -49.51 -76.30
C MET A 1 7.92 -49.98 -74.91
N VAL A 2 8.77 -49.69 -73.92
CA VAL A 2 8.66 -50.21 -72.55
C VAL A 2 7.73 -49.27 -71.76
N PRO A 3 6.66 -49.76 -71.11
CA PRO A 3 5.80 -48.90 -70.31
C PRO A 3 6.58 -48.42 -69.09
N ARG A 4 6.59 -47.10 -68.88
CA ARG A 4 7.14 -46.44 -67.69
C ARG A 4 6.39 -46.94 -66.45
N PRO A 5 7.08 -47.26 -65.34
CA PRO A 5 6.41 -47.63 -64.11
C PRO A 5 5.62 -46.42 -63.59
N GLY A 6 4.30 -46.59 -63.50
CA GLY A 6 3.44 -45.64 -62.81
C GLY A 6 3.88 -45.57 -61.36
N THR A 7 4.37 -44.40 -60.95
CA THR A 7 4.55 -44.09 -59.54
C THR A 7 3.18 -44.16 -58.89
N ALA A 8 2.94 -45.25 -58.18
CA ALA A 8 1.89 -45.32 -57.18
C ALA A 8 2.19 -44.22 -56.17
N ARG A 9 1.58 -43.05 -56.34
CA ARG A 9 1.36 -42.13 -55.22
C ARG A 9 0.42 -42.89 -54.29
N THR A 10 1.00 -43.58 -53.32
CA THR A 10 0.33 -43.87 -52.06
C THR A 10 -0.31 -42.56 -51.63
N LYS A 11 -1.64 -42.45 -51.74
CA LYS A 11 -2.39 -41.45 -51.00
C LYS A 11 -2.05 -41.74 -49.54
N GLY A 12 -1.07 -41.01 -49.01
CA GLY A 12 -0.85 -40.94 -47.57
C GLY A 12 -2.20 -40.66 -46.92
N PRO A 13 -2.44 -41.18 -45.71
CA PRO A 13 -3.75 -41.03 -45.06
C PRO A 13 -4.16 -39.56 -45.17
N TYR A 14 -5.34 -39.29 -45.73
CA TYR A 14 -5.88 -37.94 -45.78
C TYR A 14 -5.73 -37.38 -44.37
N ALA A 15 -4.84 -36.39 -44.20
CA ALA A 15 -4.67 -35.75 -42.92
C ALA A 15 -6.03 -35.12 -42.62
N MET A 16 -6.78 -35.74 -41.72
CA MET A 16 -8.10 -35.28 -41.34
C MET A 16 -7.88 -34.01 -40.54
N HIS A 17 -8.00 -32.88 -41.22
CA HIS A 17 -7.96 -31.56 -40.62
C HIS A 17 -9.38 -31.22 -40.18
N ILE A 18 -9.60 -31.23 -38.88
CA ILE A 18 -10.89 -30.91 -38.28
C ILE A 18 -10.82 -29.47 -37.83
N PRO A 19 -11.56 -28.55 -38.48
CA PRO A 19 -11.52 -27.15 -38.12
C PRO A 19 -12.20 -26.96 -36.77
N ILE A 20 -11.45 -26.49 -35.79
CA ILE A 20 -11.90 -26.17 -34.45
C ILE A 20 -11.60 -24.71 -34.11
N LEU A 21 -12.16 -24.21 -33.02
CA LEU A 21 -11.81 -22.91 -32.47
C LEU A 21 -11.22 -23.08 -31.07
N ILE A 22 -10.12 -22.36 -30.82
CA ILE A 22 -9.54 -22.18 -29.49
C ILE A 22 -9.34 -20.68 -29.31
N ASP A 23 -9.92 -20.08 -28.26
CA ASP A 23 -9.83 -18.63 -28.00
C ASP A 23 -10.25 -17.79 -29.22
N GLN A 24 -11.35 -18.20 -29.87
CA GLN A 24 -11.89 -17.62 -31.10
C GLN A 24 -10.99 -17.72 -32.35
N LYS A 25 -9.79 -18.30 -32.23
CA LYS A 25 -8.88 -18.54 -33.36
C LYS A 25 -9.11 -19.95 -33.92
N LYS A 26 -9.09 -20.05 -35.25
CA LYS A 26 -9.26 -21.32 -35.97
C LYS A 26 -7.98 -22.14 -35.96
N TYR A 27 -8.12 -23.43 -35.69
CA TYR A 27 -7.05 -24.43 -35.76
C TYR A 27 -7.54 -25.68 -36.50
N ASP A 28 -6.63 -26.37 -37.16
CA ASP A 28 -6.91 -27.64 -37.83
C ASP A 28 -6.38 -28.79 -36.97
N ALA A 29 -7.26 -29.46 -36.24
CA ALA A 29 -6.90 -30.60 -35.43
C ALA A 29 -6.57 -31.82 -36.33
N PRO A 30 -5.44 -32.51 -36.11
CA PRO A 30 -4.98 -33.60 -36.97
C PRO A 30 -5.66 -34.95 -36.71
N ALA A 31 -6.48 -35.05 -35.67
CA ALA A 31 -7.17 -36.28 -35.29
C ALA A 31 -8.57 -35.98 -34.70
N PRO A 32 -9.55 -36.87 -34.89
CA PRO A 32 -10.91 -36.73 -34.35
C PRO A 32 -10.98 -36.95 -32.84
N THR A 33 -9.93 -37.46 -32.21
CA THR A 33 -9.83 -37.60 -30.76
C THR A 33 -8.45 -37.16 -30.31
N MET A 34 -8.39 -36.21 -29.38
CA MET A 34 -7.14 -35.67 -28.84
C MET A 34 -7.24 -35.51 -27.33
N THR A 35 -6.10 -35.64 -26.64
CA THR A 35 -5.99 -35.31 -25.23
C THR A 35 -5.95 -33.80 -25.00
N GLY A 36 -6.30 -33.33 -23.80
CA GLY A 36 -6.16 -31.92 -23.43
C GLY A 36 -4.76 -31.38 -23.71
N ALA A 37 -3.71 -32.13 -23.37
CA ALA A 37 -2.31 -31.76 -23.64
C ALA A 37 -2.02 -31.60 -25.15
N GLN A 38 -2.55 -32.49 -25.98
CA GLN A 38 -2.39 -32.40 -27.43
C GLN A 38 -3.16 -31.20 -28.01
N ILE A 39 -4.34 -30.87 -27.46
CA ILE A 39 -5.13 -29.70 -27.88
C ILE A 39 -4.40 -28.40 -27.52
N ARG A 40 -3.81 -28.30 -26.31
CA ARG A 40 -2.98 -27.16 -25.89
C ARG A 40 -1.82 -26.88 -26.83
N ALA A 41 -1.21 -27.94 -27.37
CA ALA A 41 -0.07 -27.88 -28.27
C ALA A 41 -0.42 -27.44 -29.71
N LEU A 42 -1.71 -27.31 -30.06
CA LEU A 42 -2.12 -26.76 -31.36
C LEU A 42 -1.85 -25.26 -31.48
N ALA A 43 -1.81 -24.54 -30.36
CA ALA A 43 -1.48 -23.12 -30.31
C ALA A 43 0.04 -22.88 -30.44
N SER A 44 0.43 -21.72 -30.98
CA SER A 44 1.82 -21.27 -31.02
C SER A 44 1.91 -19.83 -30.50
N PRO A 45 2.52 -19.59 -29.31
CA PRO A 45 3.06 -20.60 -28.40
C PRO A 45 1.97 -21.55 -27.83
N PRO A 46 2.31 -22.77 -27.38
CA PRO A 46 1.37 -23.68 -26.74
C PRO A 46 0.70 -23.06 -25.52
N ILE A 47 -0.54 -23.47 -25.23
CA ILE A 47 -1.25 -23.02 -24.03
C ILE A 47 -0.56 -23.58 -22.78
N GLY A 48 0.01 -22.69 -21.97
CA GLY A 48 0.79 -23.02 -20.79
C GLY A 48 -0.02 -23.63 -19.64
N PRO A 49 0.67 -24.20 -18.63
CA PRO A 49 0.05 -24.80 -17.45
C PRO A 49 -0.61 -23.77 -16.51
N ASP A 50 -0.40 -22.48 -16.74
CA ASP A 50 -1.05 -21.35 -16.07
C ASP A 50 -2.47 -21.07 -16.59
N ARG A 51 -2.96 -21.86 -17.56
CA ARG A 51 -4.32 -21.78 -18.10
C ARG A 51 -5.05 -23.12 -18.02
N ASP A 52 -6.29 -23.12 -17.57
CA ASP A 52 -7.27 -24.19 -17.76
C ASP A 52 -7.83 -24.17 -19.19
N LEU A 53 -8.19 -25.33 -19.71
CA LEU A 53 -8.83 -25.50 -21.02
C LEU A 53 -10.28 -25.97 -20.81
N PHE A 54 -11.23 -25.38 -21.53
CA PHE A 54 -12.65 -25.70 -21.44
C PHE A 54 -13.21 -26.02 -22.82
N LEU A 55 -14.05 -27.05 -22.89
CA LEU A 55 -14.86 -27.41 -24.04
C LEU A 55 -16.23 -26.73 -23.91
N VAL A 56 -16.60 -25.94 -24.91
CA VAL A 56 -17.89 -25.24 -24.91
C VAL A 56 -19.03 -26.23 -25.12
N VAL A 57 -19.99 -26.24 -24.21
CA VAL A 57 -21.18 -27.08 -24.30
C VAL A 57 -22.37 -26.23 -24.75
N PRO A 58 -22.97 -26.48 -25.93
CA PRO A 58 -24.11 -25.68 -26.40
C PRO A 58 -25.33 -25.80 -25.47
N GLY A 59 -25.91 -24.66 -25.08
CA GLY A 59 -27.12 -24.60 -24.26
C GLY A 59 -26.86 -24.02 -22.86
N PRO A 60 -27.75 -24.26 -21.88
CA PRO A 60 -27.63 -23.71 -20.53
C PRO A 60 -26.69 -24.51 -19.61
N ALA A 61 -26.02 -25.54 -20.13
CA ALA A 61 -25.12 -26.37 -19.36
C ALA A 61 -23.76 -25.68 -19.21
N ASP A 62 -23.09 -25.92 -18.08
CA ASP A 62 -21.74 -25.41 -17.85
C ASP A 62 -20.74 -25.99 -18.85
N ASP A 63 -19.77 -25.17 -19.24
CA ASP A 63 -18.67 -25.61 -20.09
C ASP A 63 -17.79 -26.63 -19.37
N ARG A 64 -17.36 -27.66 -20.09
CA ARG A 64 -16.63 -28.78 -19.52
C ARG A 64 -15.14 -28.45 -19.41
N LYS A 65 -14.58 -28.41 -18.21
CA LYS A 65 -13.13 -28.38 -18.00
C LYS A 65 -12.47 -29.63 -18.60
N VAL A 66 -11.37 -29.44 -19.32
CA VAL A 66 -10.57 -30.48 -19.99
C VAL A 66 -9.20 -30.55 -19.31
N GLY A 67 -8.96 -31.64 -18.58
CA GLY A 67 -7.64 -31.97 -18.04
C GLY A 67 -6.67 -32.46 -19.11
N ASP A 68 -5.38 -32.44 -18.81
CA ASP A 68 -4.33 -32.78 -19.79
C ASP A 68 -4.44 -34.22 -20.33
N SER A 69 -4.94 -35.15 -19.52
CA SER A 69 -5.19 -36.55 -19.89
C SER A 69 -6.58 -36.81 -20.47
N ASP A 70 -7.48 -35.83 -20.44
CA ASP A 70 -8.86 -36.02 -20.89
C ASP A 70 -8.89 -36.16 -22.41
N VAL A 71 -9.52 -37.23 -22.89
CA VAL A 71 -9.70 -37.48 -24.33
C VAL A 71 -11.00 -36.82 -24.80
N ILE A 72 -10.89 -35.92 -25.76
CA ILE A 72 -12.00 -35.16 -26.34
C ILE A 72 -12.21 -35.58 -27.79
N GLU A 73 -13.46 -35.88 -28.15
CA GLU A 73 -13.88 -36.05 -29.55
C GLU A 73 -14.06 -34.67 -30.21
N LEU A 74 -13.29 -34.40 -31.26
CA LEU A 74 -13.31 -33.15 -32.00
C LEU A 74 -14.14 -33.30 -33.28
N LYS A 75 -15.06 -32.36 -33.49
CA LYS A 75 -15.91 -32.25 -34.68
C LYS A 75 -15.68 -30.90 -35.35
N PRO A 76 -16.00 -30.73 -36.65
CA PRO A 76 -15.95 -29.43 -37.29
C PRO A 76 -16.79 -28.41 -36.51
N GLY A 77 -16.17 -27.32 -36.07
CA GLY A 77 -16.80 -26.30 -35.23
C GLY A 77 -16.79 -26.60 -33.73
N THR A 78 -16.03 -27.61 -33.25
CA THR A 78 -15.76 -27.74 -31.81
C THR A 78 -15.11 -26.45 -31.31
N HIS A 79 -15.68 -25.86 -30.27
CA HIS A 79 -15.17 -24.65 -29.64
C HIS A 79 -14.57 -24.98 -28.29
N LEU A 80 -13.34 -24.55 -28.08
CA LEU A 80 -12.66 -24.55 -26.79
C LEU A 80 -12.21 -23.13 -26.46
N PHE A 81 -11.97 -22.88 -25.18
CA PHE A 81 -11.29 -21.67 -24.73
C PHE A 81 -10.35 -22.01 -23.59
N SER A 82 -9.30 -21.22 -23.48
CA SER A 82 -8.38 -21.26 -22.36
C SER A 82 -8.67 -20.09 -21.41
N ALA A 83 -8.63 -20.33 -20.10
CA ALA A 83 -8.75 -19.31 -19.06
C ALA A 83 -7.64 -19.53 -18.02
N PRO A 84 -7.15 -18.53 -17.28
CA PRO A 84 -6.14 -18.75 -16.23
C PRO A 84 -6.56 -19.87 -15.24
N THR A 85 -5.63 -20.76 -14.84
CA THR A 85 -5.90 -21.89 -13.90
C THR A 85 -6.34 -21.41 -12.52
N THR A 86 -5.92 -20.21 -12.14
CA THR A 86 -6.42 -19.52 -10.96
C THR A 86 -7.70 -18.80 -11.36
N ILE A 87 -8.83 -19.49 -11.18
CA ILE A 87 -10.13 -18.81 -11.16
C ILE A 87 -10.20 -18.05 -9.83
N ASN A 88 -9.88 -16.75 -9.87
CA ASN A 88 -10.49 -15.84 -8.91
C ASN A 88 -12.00 -15.91 -9.15
N PRO A 89 -12.83 -16.26 -8.16
CA PRO A 89 -14.27 -16.33 -8.34
C PRO A 89 -14.80 -14.93 -8.69
N GLY A 90 -15.02 -14.72 -9.99
CA GLY A 90 -15.58 -13.53 -10.56
C GLY A 90 -14.54 -12.47 -10.93
N ASP A 91 -14.50 -12.16 -12.23
CA ASP A 91 -14.18 -10.82 -12.73
C ASP A 91 -15.27 -9.79 -12.35
N HIS A 92 -16.04 -10.07 -11.31
CA HIS A 92 -16.64 -9.04 -10.48
C HIS A 92 -15.52 -8.46 -9.65
N GLN A 93 -14.62 -7.74 -10.32
CA GLN A 93 -13.80 -6.77 -9.65
C GLN A 93 -14.74 -5.89 -8.85
N ILE A 94 -14.84 -6.14 -7.56
CA ILE A 94 -15.80 -5.43 -6.73
C ILE A 94 -15.23 -4.03 -6.60
N PRO A 95 -15.91 -3.00 -7.15
CA PRO A 95 -15.44 -1.64 -7.02
C PRO A 95 -15.54 -1.29 -5.55
N ILE A 96 -14.39 -1.06 -4.93
CA ILE A 96 -14.29 -0.61 -3.55
C ILE A 96 -13.56 0.73 -3.54
N GLN A 97 -13.58 1.41 -2.40
CA GLN A 97 -12.72 2.56 -2.17
C GLN A 97 -11.83 2.31 -0.97
N ILE A 98 -10.56 2.73 -1.07
CA ILE A 98 -9.62 2.76 0.05
C ILE A 98 -9.05 4.18 0.09
N ASP A 99 -9.20 4.87 1.22
CA ASP A 99 -8.74 6.27 1.38
C ASP A 99 -9.32 7.20 0.29
N GLY A 100 -10.59 6.99 -0.08
CA GLY A 100 -11.30 7.73 -1.12
C GLY A 100 -10.87 7.42 -2.56
N LYS A 101 -9.87 6.54 -2.76
CA LYS A 101 -9.41 6.12 -4.09
C LYS A 101 -10.11 4.82 -4.52
N PRO A 102 -10.53 4.68 -5.78
CA PRO A 102 -11.19 3.47 -6.26
C PRO A 102 -10.19 2.34 -6.46
N TYR A 103 -10.52 1.16 -5.94
CA TYR A 103 -9.80 -0.09 -6.15
C TYR A 103 -10.77 -1.20 -6.54
N LYS A 104 -10.19 -2.33 -6.92
CA LYS A 104 -10.91 -3.47 -7.46
C LYS A 104 -10.50 -4.72 -6.71
N ALA A 105 -11.38 -5.21 -5.86
CA ALA A 105 -11.15 -6.43 -5.11
C ALA A 105 -11.36 -7.66 -6.00
N SER A 106 -10.50 -8.65 -5.87
CA SER A 106 -10.50 -9.87 -6.69
C SER A 106 -11.42 -10.98 -6.17
N ALA A 107 -12.03 -10.79 -5.01
CA ALA A 107 -12.95 -11.75 -4.39
C ALA A 107 -14.00 -11.04 -3.54
N ALA A 108 -15.19 -11.67 -3.42
CA ALA A 108 -16.27 -11.23 -2.54
C ALA A 108 -15.94 -11.38 -1.05
N THR A 109 -14.83 -12.02 -0.70
CA THR A 109 -14.28 -12.06 0.65
C THR A 109 -12.77 -11.99 0.57
N MET A 110 -12.16 -11.05 1.28
CA MET A 110 -10.70 -10.86 1.32
C MET A 110 -10.23 -10.66 2.76
N THR A 111 -9.00 -11.06 3.06
CA THR A 111 -8.42 -10.79 4.37
C THR A 111 -8.00 -9.32 4.50
N GLY A 112 -7.82 -8.82 5.73
CA GLY A 112 -7.24 -7.51 5.95
C GLY A 112 -5.89 -7.32 5.24
N ALA A 113 -5.04 -8.35 5.23
CA ALA A 113 -3.76 -8.34 4.51
C ALA A 113 -3.94 -8.20 3.00
N ASP A 114 -4.90 -8.93 2.41
CA ASP A 114 -5.17 -8.85 0.98
C ASP A 114 -5.71 -7.47 0.57
N ILE A 115 -6.56 -6.85 1.40
CA ILE A 115 -7.10 -5.50 1.16
C ILE A 115 -5.98 -4.46 1.24
N ARG A 116 -5.03 -4.57 2.19
CA ARG A 116 -3.84 -3.70 2.28
C ARG A 116 -2.96 -3.78 1.04
N ALA A 117 -2.86 -4.96 0.43
CA ALA A 117 -2.03 -5.22 -0.75
C ALA A 117 -2.62 -4.66 -2.06
N LEU A 118 -3.89 -4.21 -2.06
CA LEU A 118 -4.50 -3.56 -3.23
C LEU A 118 -3.92 -2.17 -3.51
N VAL A 119 -3.34 -1.52 -2.50
CA VAL A 119 -2.68 -0.21 -2.63
C VAL A 119 -1.23 -0.40 -3.05
N THR A 120 -0.70 0.50 -3.88
CA THR A 120 0.73 0.51 -4.26
C THR A 120 1.38 1.84 -3.88
N PRO A 121 2.38 1.86 -2.97
CA PRO A 121 2.86 0.71 -2.19
C PRO A 121 1.80 0.17 -1.20
N PRO A 122 1.87 -1.11 -0.79
CA PRO A 122 0.92 -1.69 0.16
C PRO A 122 0.80 -0.89 1.46
N ILE A 123 -0.40 -0.86 2.05
CA ILE A 123 -0.62 -0.20 3.34
C ILE A 123 0.21 -0.90 4.41
N GLY A 124 1.20 -0.18 4.94
CA GLY A 124 2.17 -0.69 5.90
C GLY A 124 1.57 -1.11 7.24
N PRO A 125 2.33 -1.90 8.03
CA PRO A 125 1.91 -2.38 9.34
C PRO A 125 1.82 -1.26 10.37
N ASP A 126 2.18 -0.02 10.05
CA ASP A 126 2.04 1.19 10.86
C ASP A 126 0.66 1.85 10.73
N ARG A 127 -0.25 1.29 9.91
CA ARG A 127 -1.63 1.77 9.74
C ARG A 127 -2.64 0.68 10.09
N ASP A 128 -3.74 1.06 10.72
CA ASP A 128 -4.97 0.29 10.87
C ASP A 128 -5.89 0.49 9.66
N LEU A 129 -6.70 -0.52 9.38
CA LEU A 129 -7.66 -0.55 8.29
C LEU A 129 -9.05 -0.70 8.89
N PHE A 130 -10.00 0.11 8.44
CA PHE A 130 -11.38 0.11 8.92
C PHE A 130 -12.34 0.07 7.73
N PRO A 131 -13.45 -0.70 7.78
CA PRO A 131 -14.54 -0.55 6.83
C PRO A 131 -15.36 0.68 7.22
N VAL A 132 -15.89 1.42 6.26
CA VAL A 132 -16.87 2.47 6.51
C VAL A 132 -18.25 1.82 6.47
N VAL A 133 -18.89 1.69 7.63
CA VAL A 133 -20.24 1.14 7.73
C VAL A 133 -21.26 2.29 7.75
N ALA A 134 -22.23 2.27 6.84
CA ALA A 134 -23.31 3.26 6.86
C ALA A 134 -24.29 2.96 8.01
N GLY A 135 -24.26 3.75 9.08
CA GLY A 135 -25.20 3.65 10.21
C GLY A 135 -24.61 4.16 11.53
N PRO A 136 -25.34 4.07 12.66
CA PRO A 136 -24.88 4.52 13.98
C PRO A 136 -23.90 3.53 14.66
N ALA A 137 -23.40 2.53 13.93
CA ALA A 137 -22.49 1.52 14.46
C ALA A 137 -21.04 1.96 14.27
N ASP A 138 -20.19 1.71 15.27
CA ASP A 138 -18.78 2.04 15.22
C ASP A 138 -18.05 1.19 14.15
N ASP A 139 -17.14 1.82 13.41
CA ASP A 139 -16.29 1.13 12.44
C ASP A 139 -15.28 0.22 13.18
N VAL A 140 -15.38 -1.08 12.97
CA VAL A 140 -14.51 -2.07 13.64
C VAL A 140 -13.21 -2.26 12.86
N LYS A 141 -12.08 -2.15 13.54
CA LYS A 141 -10.73 -2.41 12.99
C LYS A 141 -10.65 -3.79 12.34
N VAL A 142 -10.10 -3.84 11.13
CA VAL A 142 -9.78 -5.06 10.38
C VAL A 142 -8.35 -5.50 10.70
N GLY A 143 -8.22 -6.65 11.36
CA GLY A 143 -6.97 -7.37 11.52
C GLY A 143 -6.53 -8.06 10.23
N ASP A 144 -5.24 -8.37 10.11
CA ASP A 144 -4.66 -8.90 8.87
C ASP A 144 -5.24 -10.26 8.45
N ALA A 145 -5.72 -11.07 9.41
CA ALA A 145 -6.35 -12.36 9.16
C ALA A 145 -7.88 -12.31 9.10
N ASP A 146 -8.49 -11.15 9.36
CA ASP A 146 -9.94 -11.02 9.39
C ASP A 146 -10.50 -11.12 7.98
N ALA A 147 -11.43 -12.07 7.76
CA ALA A 147 -12.10 -12.26 6.48
C ALA A 147 -13.28 -11.29 6.35
N ILE A 148 -13.19 -10.35 5.41
CA ILE A 148 -14.19 -9.31 5.20
C ILE A 148 -14.98 -9.58 3.92
N GLU A 149 -16.30 -9.64 4.02
CA GLU A 149 -17.20 -9.70 2.85
C GLU A 149 -17.24 -8.34 2.15
N LEU A 150 -16.94 -8.33 0.84
CA LEU A 150 -16.85 -7.14 0.01
C LEU A 150 -18.06 -7.06 -0.93
N LYS A 151 -18.62 -5.85 -1.07
CA LYS A 151 -19.75 -5.54 -1.95
C LYS A 151 -19.41 -4.33 -2.83
N PRO A 152 -20.04 -4.17 -4.01
CA PRO A 152 -19.83 -2.99 -4.83
C PRO A 152 -20.14 -1.72 -4.03
N GLY A 153 -19.17 -0.82 -3.92
CA GLY A 153 -19.24 0.36 -3.06
C GLY A 153 -18.79 0.12 -1.62
N SER A 154 -18.14 -1.00 -1.26
CA SER A 154 -17.47 -1.11 0.04
C SER A 154 -16.39 -0.03 0.15
N HIS A 155 -16.40 0.71 1.23
CA HIS A 155 -15.42 1.76 1.51
C HIS A 155 -14.55 1.33 2.69
N PHE A 156 -13.26 1.59 2.58
CA PHE A 156 -12.28 1.41 3.64
C PHE A 156 -11.47 2.69 3.79
N PHE A 157 -10.96 2.90 4.98
CA PHE A 157 -9.92 3.89 5.20
C PHE A 157 -8.79 3.28 6.01
N SER A 158 -7.58 3.71 5.70
CA SER A 158 -6.38 3.40 6.46
C SER A 158 -6.03 4.59 7.34
N ALA A 159 -5.72 4.34 8.60
CA ALA A 159 -5.32 5.36 9.55
C ALA A 159 -4.10 4.88 10.33
N PRO A 160 -3.14 5.72 10.72
CA PRO A 160 -2.00 5.29 11.54
C PRO A 160 -2.43 4.45 12.77
N LYS A 161 -1.70 3.37 13.10
CA LYS A 161 -1.98 2.45 14.23
C LYS A 161 -2.04 3.13 15.59
N THR A 162 -1.48 4.33 15.68
CA THR A 162 -1.67 5.25 16.79
C THR A 162 -2.98 6.01 16.62
N ILE A 163 -4.13 5.34 16.76
CA ILE A 163 -5.42 6.00 17.01
C ILE A 163 -6.20 5.25 18.10
N ASN A 164 -6.31 5.89 19.26
CA ASN A 164 -7.44 5.71 20.17
C ASN A 164 -8.67 6.37 19.53
N PRO A 165 -9.83 5.69 19.41
CA PRO A 165 -11.04 6.31 18.88
C PRO A 165 -11.61 7.29 19.92
N GLY A 166 -11.83 8.55 19.53
CA GLY A 166 -12.55 9.54 20.33
C GLY A 166 -11.94 10.95 20.42
N ASP A 167 -10.70 11.14 19.97
CA ASP A 167 -10.09 12.47 19.95
C ASP A 167 -9.38 12.62 18.60
N SER A 168 -9.87 13.50 17.72
CA SER A 168 -9.04 13.97 16.59
C SER A 168 -7.93 14.82 17.20
N GLY A 169 -6.95 14.12 17.75
CA GLY A 169 -5.72 14.67 18.22
C GLY A 169 -5.14 15.55 17.11
N PRO A 170 -4.44 16.61 17.49
CA PRO A 170 -3.92 17.55 16.52
C PRO A 170 -3.05 16.83 15.48
N ARG A 171 -3.18 17.23 14.21
CA ARG A 171 -2.37 16.73 13.09
C ARG A 171 -1.44 17.81 12.56
N LEU A 172 -0.34 17.38 11.97
CA LEU A 172 0.60 18.27 11.27
C LEU A 172 0.23 18.36 9.78
N PRO A 173 0.69 19.41 9.08
CA PRO A 173 0.72 19.41 7.61
C PRO A 173 1.50 18.21 7.07
N GLU A 174 1.04 17.65 5.94
CA GLU A 174 1.62 16.48 5.28
C GLU A 174 3.13 16.60 5.06
N ALA A 175 3.61 17.76 4.63
CA ALA A 175 5.05 18.00 4.40
C ALA A 175 5.91 17.87 5.67
N ASP A 176 5.37 18.19 6.85
CA ASP A 176 6.10 17.99 8.11
C ASP A 176 6.10 16.52 8.52
N GLU A 177 4.98 15.81 8.34
CA GLU A 177 4.88 14.38 8.60
C GLU A 177 5.85 13.58 7.70
N GLU A 178 5.92 13.92 6.41
CA GLU A 178 6.87 13.35 5.45
C GLU A 178 8.32 13.61 5.88
N TYR A 179 8.65 14.84 6.29
CA TYR A 179 10.00 15.18 6.77
C TYR A 179 10.37 14.35 8.00
N LEU A 180 9.50 14.28 9.00
CA LEU A 180 9.74 13.56 10.25
C LEU A 180 9.92 12.06 10.00
N ALA A 181 9.09 11.47 9.14
CA ALA A 181 9.21 10.08 8.70
C ALA A 181 10.53 9.83 7.98
N ALA A 182 10.90 10.68 7.02
CA ALA A 182 12.16 10.57 6.27
C ALA A 182 13.40 10.71 7.17
N LYS A 183 13.31 11.45 8.27
CA LYS A 183 14.38 11.61 9.26
C LYS A 183 14.35 10.56 10.37
N GLY A 184 13.33 9.70 10.43
CA GLY A 184 13.14 8.73 11.50
C GLY A 184 12.97 9.40 12.88
N ILE A 185 12.40 10.61 12.92
CA ILE A 185 12.17 11.34 14.18
C ILE A 185 10.89 10.82 14.79
N SER A 186 11.00 10.14 15.93
CA SER A 186 9.85 9.72 16.72
C SER A 186 9.26 10.91 17.47
N TYR A 187 7.96 11.14 17.36
CA TYR A 187 7.30 12.30 17.96
C TYR A 187 5.92 12.00 18.52
N GLU A 188 5.43 12.91 19.35
CA GLU A 188 4.11 12.92 19.95
C GLU A 188 3.48 14.31 19.78
N LEU A 189 2.16 14.36 19.62
CA LEU A 189 1.39 15.61 19.57
C LEU A 189 0.41 15.64 20.74
N LEU A 190 0.50 16.67 21.59
CA LEU A 190 -0.38 16.85 22.74
C LEU A 190 -1.21 18.11 22.57
N ARG A 191 -2.51 18.00 22.80
CA ARG A 191 -3.43 19.14 22.76
C ARG A 191 -3.27 19.97 24.04
N GLY A 192 -2.87 21.23 23.89
CA GLY A 192 -2.94 22.25 24.93
C GLY A 192 -4.27 23.00 24.91
N ALA A 193 -4.41 24.01 25.78
CA ALA A 193 -5.64 24.80 25.88
C ALA A 193 -5.94 25.62 24.61
N SER A 194 -4.91 26.16 23.96
CA SER A 194 -5.02 26.99 22.75
C SER A 194 -3.97 26.69 21.68
N GLU A 195 -3.13 25.68 21.91
CA GLU A 195 -1.97 25.34 21.10
C GLU A 195 -1.77 23.83 21.08
N VAL A 196 -0.91 23.36 20.20
CA VAL A 196 -0.50 21.96 20.12
C VAL A 196 0.96 21.87 20.50
N PHE A 197 1.30 20.95 21.39
CA PHE A 197 2.69 20.65 21.72
C PHE A 197 3.18 19.52 20.82
N PHE A 198 4.20 19.80 20.01
CA PHE A 198 4.95 18.78 19.31
C PHE A 198 6.15 18.37 20.16
N ILE A 199 6.32 17.08 20.41
CA ILE A 199 7.41 16.54 21.24
C ILE A 199 8.19 15.51 20.42
N ALA A 200 9.40 15.85 19.98
CA ALA A 200 10.35 14.90 19.41
C ALA A 200 11.12 14.18 20.53
N LYS A 201 11.16 12.85 20.49
CA LYS A 201 11.79 12.00 21.51
C LYS A 201 13.26 11.76 21.22
N ASP A 202 14.06 11.63 22.29
CA ASP A 202 15.46 11.18 22.25
C ASP A 202 16.32 11.95 21.22
N LEU A 203 16.12 13.26 21.13
CA LEU A 203 16.84 14.10 20.18
C LEU A 203 18.32 14.19 20.57
N ALA A 204 19.20 13.73 19.69
CA ALA A 204 20.64 13.78 19.92
C ALA A 204 21.17 15.23 19.96
N VAL A 205 21.92 15.54 21.01
CA VAL A 205 22.57 16.83 21.27
C VAL A 205 24.09 16.66 21.36
N SER A 206 24.85 17.76 21.36
CA SER A 206 26.31 17.69 21.50
C SER A 206 26.71 17.29 22.93
N GLY A 207 27.06 16.02 23.13
CA GLY A 207 27.61 15.52 24.39
C GLY A 207 28.98 16.11 24.75
N ALA A 208 29.64 16.84 23.83
CA ALA A 208 30.83 17.63 24.12
C ALA A 208 30.48 18.97 24.79
N ARG A 209 29.31 19.55 24.46
CA ARG A 209 28.83 20.83 24.99
C ARG A 209 27.99 20.65 26.25
N TYR A 210 27.13 19.65 26.24
CA TYR A 210 26.13 19.41 27.30
C TYR A 210 26.49 18.23 28.18
N ASP A 211 25.88 18.19 29.36
CA ASP A 211 26.01 17.13 30.36
C ASP A 211 25.35 15.80 29.96
N ARG A 212 24.71 15.73 28.79
CA ARG A 212 24.04 14.54 28.23
C ARG A 212 24.10 14.50 26.71
N ALA A 213 23.82 13.33 26.16
CA ALA A 213 23.87 13.06 24.72
C ALA A 213 22.51 13.19 24.01
N GLN A 214 21.39 13.15 24.75
CA GLN A 214 20.05 13.27 24.19
C GLN A 214 19.09 13.98 25.16
N THR A 215 18.01 14.53 24.63
CA THR A 215 16.88 15.13 25.37
C THR A 215 15.63 15.08 24.50
N ASP A 216 14.43 15.14 25.08
CA ASP A 216 13.24 15.41 24.29
C ASP A 216 13.20 16.90 23.93
N LEU A 217 12.67 17.19 22.75
CA LEU A 217 12.45 18.54 22.27
C LEU A 217 10.95 18.80 22.15
N MET A 218 10.47 19.85 22.81
CA MET A 218 9.11 20.35 22.64
C MET A 218 9.08 21.64 21.81
N LEU A 219 8.15 21.71 20.87
CA LEU A 219 7.76 22.90 20.14
C LEU A 219 6.30 23.23 20.43
N ARG A 220 5.99 24.52 20.49
CA ARG A 220 4.62 25.03 20.56
C ARG A 220 4.16 25.38 19.15
N ILE A 221 3.13 24.69 18.69
CA ILE A 221 2.52 24.92 17.39
C ILE A 221 1.37 25.92 17.59
N PRO A 222 1.51 27.15 17.08
CA PRO A 222 0.49 28.16 17.23
C PRO A 222 -0.74 27.84 16.38
N ASN A 223 -1.88 28.44 16.73
CA ASN A 223 -3.02 28.44 15.85
C ASN A 223 -2.69 29.17 14.53
N GLY A 224 -3.09 28.59 13.40
CA GLY A 224 -2.79 29.12 12.06
C GLY A 224 -1.44 28.67 11.49
N TYR A 225 -0.68 27.81 12.17
CA TYR A 225 0.43 27.07 11.56
C TYR A 225 -0.06 26.30 10.31
N PRO A 226 0.71 26.26 9.19
CA PRO A 226 2.08 26.77 8.99
C PRO A 226 2.17 28.23 8.50
N ASN A 227 1.06 28.98 8.47
CA ASN A 227 1.11 30.41 8.13
C ASN A 227 1.62 31.26 9.31
N ALA A 228 1.29 30.85 10.54
CA ALA A 228 1.92 31.35 11.75
C ALA A 228 3.21 30.58 12.04
N GLY A 229 4.29 31.32 12.32
CA GLY A 229 5.62 30.74 12.54
C GLY A 229 5.81 30.14 13.92
N LEU A 230 6.69 29.14 13.99
CA LEU A 230 7.18 28.58 15.24
C LEU A 230 8.14 29.56 15.92
N ASP A 231 8.12 29.59 17.25
CA ASP A 231 9.03 30.40 18.04
C ASP A 231 9.50 29.62 19.28
N MET A 232 10.77 29.86 19.65
CA MET A 232 11.44 29.21 20.76
C MET A 232 11.40 27.66 20.70
N PHE A 233 12.05 27.03 21.67
CA PHE A 233 11.89 25.59 21.90
C PHE A 233 12.15 25.27 23.36
N TRP A 234 11.75 24.07 23.77
CA TRP A 234 11.99 23.60 25.13
C TRP A 234 12.56 22.18 25.14
N VAL A 235 13.27 21.82 26.19
CA VAL A 235 13.89 20.50 26.34
C VAL A 235 13.65 19.89 27.71
N ASP A 236 13.55 18.57 27.74
CA ASP A 236 13.43 17.77 28.95
C ASP A 236 13.96 16.35 28.68
N PRO A 237 14.95 15.83 29.44
CA PRO A 237 15.61 16.44 30.60
C PRO A 237 16.41 17.73 30.29
N PRO A 238 16.54 18.68 31.23
CA PRO A 238 17.13 20.01 31.00
C PRO A 238 18.65 20.01 30.80
N LEU A 239 19.14 20.58 29.71
CA LEU A 239 20.54 20.65 29.33
C LEU A 239 21.34 21.63 30.19
N GLN A 240 22.43 21.14 30.79
CA GLN A 240 23.47 21.98 31.41
C GLN A 240 24.74 21.93 30.57
N LEU A 241 25.51 23.02 30.59
CA LEU A 241 26.84 23.01 29.98
C LEU A 241 27.76 22.10 30.79
N ARG A 242 28.70 21.41 30.13
CA ARG A 242 29.71 20.61 30.86
C ARG A 242 30.61 21.46 31.74
N THR A 243 30.74 22.75 31.43
CA THR A 243 31.44 23.75 32.24
C THR A 243 30.64 24.20 33.47
N GLY A 244 29.42 23.69 33.64
CA GLY A 244 28.46 24.10 34.67
C GLY A 244 27.50 25.18 34.20
N GLY A 245 26.32 25.21 34.82
CA GLY A 245 25.27 26.19 34.54
C GLY A 245 24.43 25.90 33.30
N TYR A 246 23.44 26.76 33.07
CA TYR A 246 22.57 26.67 31.90
C TYR A 246 23.14 27.48 30.72
N PRO A 247 22.80 27.10 29.47
CA PRO A 247 23.11 27.92 28.31
C PRO A 247 22.50 29.32 28.44
N VAL A 248 23.08 30.29 27.73
CA VAL A 248 22.60 31.68 27.74
C VAL A 248 21.12 31.74 27.36
N SER A 249 20.33 32.46 28.17
CA SER A 249 18.88 32.61 28.00
C SER A 249 18.12 31.27 27.91
N ALA A 250 18.61 30.27 28.63
CA ALA A 250 18.02 28.94 28.79
C ALA A 250 17.91 28.50 30.26
N ASP A 251 17.75 29.45 31.18
CA ASP A 251 17.61 29.24 32.63
C ASP A 251 16.15 29.35 33.13
N HIS A 252 15.20 29.52 32.20
CA HIS A 252 13.77 29.54 32.49
C HIS A 252 13.15 28.14 32.34
N PHE A 253 12.21 27.83 33.23
CA PHE A 253 11.50 26.55 33.26
C PHE A 253 9.99 26.77 33.25
N GLU A 254 9.29 25.95 32.49
CA GLU A 254 7.84 26.04 32.32
C GLU A 254 7.20 24.65 32.37
N ASP A 255 6.01 24.55 32.96
CA ASP A 255 5.26 23.29 33.06
C ASP A 255 4.26 23.21 31.91
N HIS A 256 4.43 22.21 31.03
CA HIS A 256 3.57 21.96 29.87
C HIS A 256 3.27 20.47 29.74
N ALA A 257 2.02 20.13 29.47
CA ALA A 257 1.57 18.75 29.30
C ALA A 257 2.01 17.80 30.44
N GLY A 258 1.98 18.29 31.68
CA GLY A 258 2.36 17.50 32.87
C GLY A 258 3.86 17.27 33.05
N ARG A 259 4.72 17.90 32.22
CA ARG A 259 6.18 17.84 32.31
C ARG A 259 6.76 19.24 32.52
N ARG A 260 7.90 19.31 33.20
CA ARG A 260 8.65 20.56 33.41
C ARG A 260 9.75 20.68 32.38
N TRP A 261 9.72 21.73 31.58
CA TRP A 261 10.62 21.92 30.45
C TRP A 261 11.54 23.11 30.64
N GLN A 262 12.80 22.99 30.23
CA GLN A 262 13.73 24.12 30.13
C GLN A 262 13.48 24.86 28.82
N ARG A 263 13.19 26.16 28.89
CA ARG A 263 12.93 27.00 27.71
C ARG A 263 14.22 27.57 27.14
N PHE A 264 14.38 27.50 25.83
CA PHE A 264 15.42 28.18 25.07
C PHE A 264 14.81 29.38 24.34
N SER A 265 15.17 30.59 24.78
CA SER A 265 14.74 31.84 24.13
C SER A 265 15.57 32.09 22.88
N ARG A 266 15.27 31.39 21.79
CA ARG A 266 15.93 31.56 20.48
C ARG A 266 14.89 31.97 19.45
N HIS A 267 14.97 33.22 19.02
CA HIS A 267 14.11 33.76 17.97
C HIS A 267 14.75 33.58 16.60
N LEU A 268 13.90 33.51 15.57
CA LEU A 268 14.35 33.48 14.18
C LEU A 268 15.02 34.81 13.82
N ALA A 269 16.22 34.74 13.24
CA ALA A 269 16.94 35.92 12.76
C ALA A 269 16.33 36.50 11.47
N ALA A 270 15.70 35.65 10.66
CA ALA A 270 14.95 36.02 9.47
C ALA A 270 13.46 35.73 9.70
N PRO A 271 12.55 36.51 9.08
CA PRO A 271 11.12 36.28 9.24
C PRO A 271 10.71 34.91 8.71
N TRP A 272 9.75 34.28 9.41
CA TRP A 272 9.06 33.08 8.94
C TRP A 272 8.41 33.34 7.59
N ARG A 273 8.52 32.39 6.64
CA ARG A 273 7.84 32.45 5.35
C ARG A 273 6.54 31.63 5.41
N PRO A 274 5.37 32.27 5.45
CA PRO A 274 4.09 31.59 5.57
C PRO A 274 3.89 30.56 4.44
N GLY A 275 3.49 29.34 4.80
CA GLY A 275 3.22 28.26 3.84
C GLY A 275 4.47 27.67 3.16
N VAL A 276 5.68 28.13 3.51
CA VAL A 276 6.94 27.63 2.97
C VAL A 276 7.82 27.04 4.08
N ASP A 277 7.94 27.74 5.20
CA ASP A 277 8.65 27.23 6.37
C ASP A 277 7.75 26.28 7.19
N GLY A 278 8.38 25.34 7.89
CA GLY A 278 7.68 24.31 8.67
C GLY A 278 8.56 23.74 9.79
N ILE A 279 8.14 22.64 10.40
CA ILE A 279 8.89 21.93 11.45
C ILE A 279 10.26 21.52 10.91
N GLY A 280 10.32 21.06 9.65
CA GLY A 280 11.59 20.63 9.05
C GLY A 280 12.65 21.74 8.98
N SER A 281 12.27 22.95 8.56
CA SER A 281 13.20 24.09 8.50
C SER A 281 13.53 24.64 9.89
N PHE A 282 12.56 24.64 10.81
CA PHE A 282 12.81 25.05 12.20
C PHE A 282 13.72 24.07 12.95
N LEU A 283 13.47 22.76 12.84
CA LEU A 283 14.30 21.73 13.46
C LEU A 283 15.74 21.77 12.96
N ALA A 284 15.99 22.11 11.70
CA ALA A 284 17.34 22.30 11.20
C ALA A 284 18.11 23.37 11.99
N LEU A 285 17.45 24.47 12.35
CA LEU A 285 18.04 25.55 13.17
C LEU A 285 18.25 25.12 14.62
N VAL A 286 17.25 24.46 15.22
CA VAL A 286 17.35 23.94 16.60
C VAL A 286 18.46 22.90 16.72
N LEU A 287 18.54 21.98 15.76
CA LEU A 287 19.59 20.96 15.72
C LEU A 287 20.98 21.57 15.54
N ALA A 288 21.11 22.61 14.71
CA ALA A 288 22.36 23.35 14.62
C ALA A 288 22.74 23.94 15.98
N GLU A 289 21.83 24.64 16.68
CA GLU A 289 22.09 25.20 18.02
C GLU A 289 22.50 24.11 19.04
N LEU A 290 21.74 23.01 19.10
CA LEU A 290 21.96 21.94 20.08
C LEU A 290 23.14 21.02 19.75
N ARG A 291 23.63 21.00 18.51
CA ARG A 291 24.79 20.20 18.12
C ARG A 291 26.08 21.02 18.01
N GLY A 292 26.03 22.31 18.37
CA GLY A 292 27.20 23.20 18.37
C GLY A 292 27.50 23.83 17.01
N GLY A 293 26.51 23.89 16.12
CA GLY A 293 26.55 24.62 14.86
C GLY A 293 26.32 26.12 15.06
N ARG A 294 27.26 26.79 15.73
CA ARG A 294 27.63 28.20 15.53
C ARG A 294 28.86 28.56 16.35
#